data_AF-A0A7J3A3K6-F1
#
_entry.id   AF-A0A7J3A3K6-F1
#
_cell.length_a   1.000
_cell.length_b   1.000
_cell.length_c   1.000
_cell.angle_alpha   90.00
_cell.angle_beta   90.00
_cell.angle_gamma   90.00
#
_symmetry.space_group_name_H-M   'P 1'
#
loop_
_entity.id
_entity.type
_entity.pdbx_description
1 polymer ?
#
loop_
_entity_poly.entity_id
_entity_poly.type
_entity_poly.pdbx_seq_one_letter_code
_entity_poly.pdbx_strand_id
1 'polypeptide(L)'
;MVKYVFVTGGVLSGIGKGVVTASIGKLFQFRGFTVDAMKIDPYLNVDPGTLNPIEHGEVFVCEEVWRFQPVPGQVFSIAEVDQDFGTYERFLDVDMHPQNNITSGQIYLTVVLKERFGEYLGKTVQVIPHVTNEIKKRIVEASCRRSLDV
;
A
#
# COMPACT_ATOMS: atom_id res chain seq x y z
N MET A 1 20.32 4.67 0.06
CA MET A 1 19.46 3.78 0.88
C MET A 1 18.25 4.59 1.26
N VAL A 2 17.06 4.13 0.85
CA VAL A 2 15.78 4.80 1.10
C VAL A 2 15.56 4.97 2.61
N LYS A 3 15.01 6.10 3.03
CA LYS A 3 14.60 6.37 4.42
C LYS A 3 13.10 6.15 4.54
N TYR A 4 12.62 5.68 5.68
CA TYR A 4 11.19 5.47 5.91
C TYR A 4 10.69 6.38 7.02
N VAL A 5 9.59 7.09 6.76
CA VAL A 5 8.87 7.89 7.76
C VAL A 5 7.51 7.25 8.01
N PHE A 6 7.34 6.66 9.18
CA PHE A 6 6.06 6.04 9.57
C PHE A 6 5.15 7.06 10.24
N VAL A 7 3.99 7.31 9.63
CA VAL A 7 2.95 8.18 10.20
C VAL A 7 1.86 7.31 10.81
N THR A 8 1.73 7.35 12.14
CA THR A 8 0.71 6.58 12.89
C THR A 8 -0.35 7.50 13.47
N GLY A 9 -1.58 6.99 13.61
CA GLY A 9 -2.70 7.70 14.24
C GLY A 9 -3.11 7.11 15.58
N GLY A 10 -3.43 7.98 16.54
CA GLY A 10 -4.08 7.59 17.79
C GLY A 10 -5.43 8.30 17.98
N VAL A 11 -6.21 7.82 18.94
CA VAL A 11 -7.47 8.42 19.43
C VAL A 11 -8.67 8.28 18.48
N LEU A 12 -8.67 8.94 17.32
CA LEU A 12 -9.81 9.00 16.40
C LEU A 12 -9.38 8.83 14.94
N SER A 13 -10.25 8.21 14.13
CA SER A 13 -10.12 8.25 12.67
C SER A 13 -10.57 9.60 12.11
N GLY A 14 -10.19 9.93 10.87
CA GLY A 14 -10.62 11.17 10.20
C GLY A 14 -9.88 12.45 10.60
N ILE A 15 -8.85 12.38 11.44
CA ILE A 15 -8.07 13.55 11.91
C ILE A 15 -7.08 14.16 10.89
N GLY A 16 -7.18 13.80 9.61
CA GLY A 16 -6.33 14.37 8.55
C GLY A 16 -4.95 13.72 8.34
N LYS A 17 -4.79 12.44 8.70
CA LYS A 17 -3.50 11.71 8.54
C LYS A 17 -2.98 11.72 7.11
N GLY A 18 -3.84 11.48 6.12
CA GLY A 18 -3.45 11.51 4.71
C GLY A 18 -2.88 12.87 4.29
N VAL A 19 -3.55 13.97 4.64
CA VAL A 19 -3.10 15.34 4.34
C VAL A 19 -1.78 15.66 5.04
N VAL A 20 -1.61 15.24 6.30
CA VAL A 20 -0.35 15.43 7.03
C VAL A 20 0.80 14.68 6.36
N THR A 21 0.60 13.41 5.98
CA THR A 21 1.59 12.63 5.24
C THR A 21 1.97 13.30 3.91
N ALA A 22 0.97 13.73 3.13
CA ALA A 22 1.18 14.42 1.86
C ALA A 22 1.97 15.73 2.02
N SER A 23 1.64 16.50 3.06
CA SER A 23 2.30 17.76 3.38
C SER A 23 3.76 17.56 3.81
N ILE A 24 4.05 16.54 4.62
CA ILE A 24 5.41 16.16 4.99
C ILE A 24 6.21 15.80 3.73
N GLY A 25 5.64 14.97 2.85
CA GLY A 25 6.28 14.61 1.59
C GLY A 25 6.57 15.82 0.70
N LYS A 26 5.65 16.78 0.61
CA LYS A 26 5.86 18.02 -0.14
C LYS A 26 7.00 18.87 0.44
N LEU A 27 7.12 18.94 1.76
CA LEU A 27 8.23 19.64 2.42
C LEU A 27 9.58 19.00 2.10
N PHE A 28 9.65 17.66 2.01
CA PHE A 28 10.86 16.98 1.56
C PHE A 28 11.18 17.26 0.09
N GLN A 29 10.19 17.25 -0.81
CA GLN A 29 10.38 17.65 -2.21
C GLN A 29 10.92 19.09 -2.33
N PHE A 30 10.41 20.03 -1.51
CA PHE A 30 10.95 21.40 -1.48
C PHE A 30 12.41 21.48 -1.02
N ARG A 31 12.93 20.45 -0.33
CA ARG A 31 14.35 20.32 0.03
C ARG A 31 15.16 19.55 -1.01
N GLY A 32 14.57 19.20 -2.15
CA GLY A 32 15.24 18.50 -3.25
C GLY A 32 15.32 16.99 -3.09
N PHE A 33 14.58 16.39 -2.15
CA PHE A 33 14.52 14.94 -2.00
C PHE A 33 13.50 14.32 -2.96
N THR A 34 13.85 13.16 -3.49
CA THR A 34 12.92 12.28 -4.20
C THR A 34 12.08 11.51 -3.18
N VAL A 35 10.76 11.66 -3.25
CA VAL A 35 9.81 11.13 -2.24
C VAL A 35 8.68 10.37 -2.90
N ASP A 36 8.25 9.30 -2.24
CA ASP A 36 7.02 8.58 -2.53
C ASP A 36 6.15 8.43 -1.27
N ALA A 37 4.89 8.07 -1.42
CA ALA A 37 3.97 7.80 -0.32
C ALA A 37 3.41 6.38 -0.39
N MET A 38 3.06 5.83 0.76
CA MET A 38 2.38 4.53 0.87
C MET A 38 1.25 4.63 1.88
N LYS A 39 0.17 3.91 1.62
CA LYS A 39 -0.96 3.80 2.53
C LYS A 39 -1.19 2.33 2.85
N ILE A 40 -1.16 2.02 4.15
CA ILE A 40 -1.45 0.68 4.66
C ILE A 40 -2.87 0.70 5.24
N ASP A 41 -3.79 0.05 4.56
CA ASP A 41 -5.19 -0.04 4.94
C ASP A 41 -5.49 -1.37 5.68
N PRO A 42 -6.02 -1.33 6.90
CA PRO A 42 -6.24 -2.53 7.71
C PRO A 42 -7.51 -3.32 7.32
N TYR A 43 -8.23 -2.94 6.27
CA TYR A 43 -9.42 -3.67 5.79
C TYR A 43 -9.07 -4.91 4.96
N LEU A 44 -10.01 -5.85 4.85
CA LEU A 44 -9.83 -7.15 4.20
C LEU A 44 -10.11 -7.15 2.69
N ASN A 45 -10.72 -6.10 2.14
CA ASN A 45 -10.85 -5.95 0.70
C ASN A 45 -9.44 -5.92 0.06
N VAL A 46 -9.26 -6.64 -1.05
CA VAL A 46 -7.97 -6.68 -1.77
C VAL A 46 -7.66 -5.31 -2.35
N ASP A 47 -8.67 -4.65 -2.88
CA ASP A 47 -8.71 -3.28 -3.33
C ASP A 47 -10.09 -2.69 -2.96
N PRO A 48 -10.24 -1.35 -2.97
CA PRO A 48 -11.49 -0.71 -2.60
C PRO A 48 -12.58 -0.77 -3.68
N GLY A 49 -12.35 -1.39 -4.85
CA GLY A 49 -13.30 -1.42 -5.97
C GLY A 49 -14.66 -2.10 -5.66
N THR A 50 -14.72 -2.83 -4.54
CA THR A 50 -15.94 -3.49 -4.04
C THR A 50 -16.64 -2.73 -2.91
N LEU A 51 -16.08 -1.61 -2.44
CA LEU A 51 -16.66 -0.81 -1.36
C LEU A 51 -17.77 0.09 -1.87
N ASN A 52 -18.76 0.37 -0.99
CA ASN A 52 -19.78 1.37 -1.27
C ASN A 52 -19.19 2.79 -1.10
N PRO A 53 -19.11 3.61 -2.17
CA PRO A 53 -18.47 4.93 -2.08
C PRO A 53 -19.26 5.94 -1.24
N ILE A 54 -20.56 5.72 -1.04
CA ILE A 54 -21.38 6.57 -0.17
C ILE A 54 -20.97 6.42 1.30
N GLU A 55 -20.52 5.22 1.68
CA GLU A 55 -20.14 4.89 3.06
C GLU A 55 -18.64 5.10 3.32
N HIS A 56 -17.80 4.83 2.31
CA HIS A 56 -16.35 4.76 2.48
C HIS A 56 -15.57 5.89 1.80
N GLY A 57 -16.24 6.75 1.03
CA GLY A 57 -15.60 7.80 0.24
C GLY A 57 -15.28 7.35 -1.18
N GLU A 58 -14.64 8.24 -1.94
CA GLU A 58 -14.29 7.95 -3.34
C GLU A 58 -13.28 6.80 -3.45
N VAL A 59 -13.35 6.08 -4.57
CA VAL A 59 -12.29 5.17 -5.00
C VAL A 59 -11.40 5.93 -5.98
N PHE A 60 -10.11 6.01 -5.69
CA PHE A 60 -9.14 6.64 -6.58
C PHE A 60 -8.64 5.62 -7.60
N VAL A 61 -8.42 6.05 -8.85
CA VAL A 61 -7.94 5.18 -9.93
C VAL A 61 -6.60 5.72 -10.41
N CYS A 62 -5.55 4.89 -10.31
CA CYS A 62 -4.22 5.23 -10.80
C CYS A 62 -4.11 5.10 -12.34
N GLU A 63 -3.15 5.82 -12.93
CA GLU A 63 -2.83 5.72 -14.36
C GLU A 63 -2.30 4.32 -14.75
N GLU A 64 -1.49 3.71 -13.87
CA GLU A 64 -0.94 2.37 -14.06
C GLU A 64 -1.87 1.26 -13.54
N VAL A 65 -1.93 0.13 -14.25
CA VAL A 65 -2.57 -1.11 -13.76
C VAL A 65 -1.50 -2.04 -13.20
N TRP A 66 -1.58 -2.33 -11.91
CA TRP A 66 -0.72 -3.29 -11.25
C TRP A 66 -1.22 -4.72 -11.46
N ARG A 67 -0.39 -5.56 -12.08
CA ARG A 67 -0.60 -7.02 -12.15
C ARG A 67 -0.15 -7.66 -10.83
N PHE A 68 -1.02 -7.66 -9.84
CA PHE A 68 -0.76 -8.29 -8.56
C PHE A 68 -0.80 -9.81 -8.69
N GLN A 69 0.35 -10.45 -8.47
CA GLN A 69 0.53 -11.89 -8.58
C GLN A 69 1.07 -12.47 -7.26
N PRO A 70 0.19 -12.90 -6.33
CA PRO A 70 0.63 -13.48 -5.05
C PRO A 70 1.35 -14.82 -5.19
N VAL A 71 0.97 -15.64 -6.19
CA VAL A 71 1.57 -16.94 -6.52
C VAL A 71 1.52 -17.19 -8.04
N PRO A 72 2.35 -18.09 -8.59
CA PRO A 72 2.28 -18.46 -10.01
C PRO A 72 0.85 -18.87 -10.44
N GLY A 73 0.36 -18.30 -11.54
CA GLY A 73 -0.96 -18.59 -12.09
C GLY A 73 -2.16 -17.87 -11.46
N GLN A 74 -1.98 -17.09 -10.39
CA GLN A 74 -3.04 -16.27 -9.78
C GLN A 74 -2.71 -14.79 -9.98
N VAL A 75 -3.47 -14.08 -10.82
CA VAL A 75 -3.21 -12.68 -11.17
C VAL A 75 -4.47 -11.84 -10.97
N PHE A 76 -4.32 -10.73 -10.28
CA PHE A 76 -5.34 -9.71 -10.06
C PHE A 76 -4.87 -8.42 -10.74
N SER A 77 -5.76 -7.77 -11.49
CA SER A 77 -5.47 -6.46 -12.10
C SER A 77 -6.02 -5.38 -11.17
N ILE A 78 -5.13 -4.56 -10.60
CA ILE A 78 -5.51 -3.53 -9.62
C ILE A 78 -5.11 -2.17 -10.19
N ALA A 79 -6.10 -1.28 -10.29
CA ALA A 79 -5.90 0.15 -10.55
C ALA A 79 -6.63 1.02 -9.52
N GLU A 80 -7.63 0.45 -8.84
CA GLU A 80 -8.44 1.08 -7.81
C GLU A 80 -7.71 1.07 -6.46
N VAL A 81 -7.63 2.22 -5.81
CA VAL A 81 -6.96 2.44 -4.52
C VAL A 81 -7.72 3.45 -3.66
N ASP A 82 -7.31 3.56 -2.39
CA ASP A 82 -7.93 4.47 -1.42
C ASP A 82 -7.83 5.96 -1.83
N GLN A 83 -8.80 6.78 -1.44
CA GLN A 83 -8.85 8.22 -1.78
C GLN A 83 -7.63 9.04 -1.31
N ASP A 84 -6.88 8.56 -0.30
CA ASP A 84 -5.64 9.23 0.12
C ASP A 84 -4.64 9.36 -1.04
N PHE A 85 -4.69 8.48 -2.03
CA PHE A 85 -3.83 8.52 -3.22
C PHE A 85 -4.03 9.78 -4.05
N GLY A 86 -5.28 10.21 -4.26
CA GLY A 86 -5.54 11.47 -4.94
C GLY A 86 -4.94 12.65 -4.17
N THR A 87 -4.92 12.58 -2.83
CA THR A 87 -4.26 13.60 -2.00
C THR A 87 -2.75 13.56 -2.17
N TYR A 88 -2.14 12.38 -2.23
CA TYR A 88 -0.70 12.23 -2.47
C TYR A 88 -0.31 12.75 -3.85
N GLU A 89 -1.02 12.36 -4.92
CA GLU A 89 -0.76 12.86 -6.27
C GLU A 89 -0.86 14.37 -6.35
N ARG A 90 -1.92 14.97 -5.81
CA ARG A 90 -2.13 16.43 -5.82
C ARG A 90 -1.03 17.21 -5.09
N PHE A 91 -0.47 16.66 -4.01
CA PHE A 91 0.57 17.35 -3.24
C PHE A 91 1.95 17.12 -3.82
N LEU A 92 2.26 15.86 -4.16
CA LEU A 92 3.58 15.42 -4.58
C LEU A 92 3.81 15.62 -6.08
N ASP A 93 2.77 15.85 -6.88
CA ASP A 93 2.87 16.03 -8.32
C ASP A 93 3.60 14.85 -9.00
N VAL A 94 3.20 13.64 -8.61
CA VAL A 94 3.73 12.37 -9.14
C VAL A 94 2.58 11.39 -9.33
N ASP A 95 2.61 10.61 -10.41
CA ASP A 95 1.68 9.50 -10.57
C ASP A 95 2.02 8.41 -9.56
N MET A 96 1.02 8.06 -8.73
CA MET A 96 1.11 7.02 -7.74
C MET A 96 0.80 5.67 -8.38
N HIS A 97 1.41 4.62 -7.85
CA HIS A 97 1.16 3.28 -8.36
C HIS A 97 0.32 2.44 -7.39
N PRO A 98 -0.56 1.55 -7.89
CA PRO A 98 -1.44 0.78 -7.01
C PRO A 98 -0.71 -0.08 -5.96
N GLN A 99 0.53 -0.48 -6.24
CA GLN A 99 1.40 -1.18 -5.29
C GLN A 99 1.63 -0.45 -3.97
N ASN A 100 1.54 0.88 -3.99
CA ASN A 100 1.76 1.70 -2.81
C ASN A 100 0.55 1.63 -1.85
N ASN A 101 -0.61 1.10 -2.31
CA ASN A 101 -1.76 0.81 -1.47
C ASN A 101 -1.69 -0.63 -0.97
N ILE A 102 -1.30 -0.81 0.28
CA ILE A 102 -1.12 -2.10 0.92
C ILE A 102 -2.34 -2.40 1.78
N THR A 103 -3.13 -3.41 1.43
CA THR A 103 -4.33 -3.76 2.21
C THR A 103 -4.10 -5.05 3.00
N SER A 104 -4.82 -5.23 4.11
CA SER A 104 -4.78 -6.52 4.82
C SER A 104 -5.31 -7.65 3.92
N GLY A 105 -6.29 -7.36 3.06
CA GLY A 105 -6.78 -8.29 2.04
C GLY A 105 -5.67 -8.86 1.17
N GLN A 106 -4.84 -8.01 0.55
CA GLN A 106 -3.70 -8.42 -0.28
C GLN A 106 -2.71 -9.29 0.50
N ILE A 107 -2.36 -8.88 1.72
CA ILE A 107 -1.38 -9.58 2.56
C ILE A 107 -1.89 -10.97 2.95
N TYR A 108 -3.10 -11.06 3.50
CA TYR A 108 -3.66 -12.35 3.92
C TYR A 108 -3.90 -13.26 2.71
N LEU A 109 -4.40 -12.73 1.60
CA LEU A 109 -4.56 -13.49 0.35
C LEU A 109 -3.21 -14.07 -0.10
N THR A 110 -2.16 -13.26 -0.11
CA THR A 110 -0.81 -13.72 -0.49
C THR A 110 -0.32 -14.82 0.42
N VAL A 111 -0.41 -14.61 1.74
CA VAL A 111 0.07 -15.59 2.72
C VAL A 111 -0.71 -16.92 2.59
N VAL A 112 -2.04 -16.87 2.46
CA VAL A 112 -2.86 -18.07 2.30
C VAL A 112 -2.55 -18.79 0.97
N LEU A 113 -2.43 -18.05 -0.13
CA LEU A 113 -2.13 -18.66 -1.43
C LEU A 113 -0.74 -19.31 -1.46
N LYS A 114 0.28 -18.66 -0.87
CA LYS A 114 1.63 -19.24 -0.74
C LYS A 114 1.63 -20.52 0.09
N GLU A 115 0.82 -20.55 1.15
CA GLU A 115 0.62 -21.76 1.95
C GLU A 115 0.00 -22.89 1.12
N ARG A 116 -1.04 -22.60 0.35
CA ARG A 116 -1.67 -23.57 -0.57
C ARG A 116 -0.75 -24.01 -1.71
N PHE A 117 0.14 -23.14 -2.15
CA PHE A 117 1.18 -23.46 -3.13
C PHE A 117 2.34 -24.28 -2.54
N GLY A 118 2.41 -24.42 -1.21
CA GLY A 118 3.44 -25.20 -0.52
C GLY A 118 4.73 -24.45 -0.20
N GLU A 119 4.75 -23.11 -0.33
CA GLU A 119 5.96 -22.29 -0.12
C GLU A 119 6.50 -22.36 1.31
N TYR A 120 5.63 -22.61 2.30
CA TYR A 120 6.03 -22.73 3.71
C TYR A 120 6.46 -24.13 4.14
N LEU A 121 6.55 -25.09 3.22
CA LEU A 121 7.15 -26.42 3.43
C LEU A 121 6.59 -27.18 4.65
N GLY A 122 5.26 -27.17 4.82
CA GLY A 122 4.56 -27.89 5.88
C GLY A 122 4.63 -27.25 7.28
N LYS A 123 5.22 -26.06 7.41
CA LYS A 123 5.24 -25.31 8.67
C LYS A 123 3.88 -24.67 8.98
N THR A 124 3.59 -24.49 10.26
CA THR A 124 2.41 -23.72 10.69
C THR A 124 2.57 -22.26 10.29
N VAL A 125 1.64 -21.76 9.48
CA VAL A 125 1.57 -20.36 9.09
C VAL A 125 0.85 -19.57 10.18
N GLN A 126 1.40 -18.41 10.51
CA GLN A 126 1.02 -17.58 11.67
C GLN A 126 1.15 -16.09 11.32
N VAL A 127 0.45 -15.24 12.06
CA VAL A 127 0.57 -13.77 11.92
C VAL A 127 2.03 -13.32 12.07
N ILE A 128 2.70 -13.79 13.13
CA ILE A 128 4.14 -13.61 13.30
C ILE A 128 4.82 -14.97 13.07
N PRO A 129 5.81 -15.08 12.17
CA PRO A 129 6.38 -13.99 11.38
C PRO A 129 5.72 -13.79 9.99
N HIS A 130 4.92 -14.74 9.49
CA HIS A 130 4.58 -14.83 8.06
C HIS A 130 3.83 -13.60 7.53
N VAL A 131 2.74 -13.18 8.19
CA VAL A 131 1.99 -11.97 7.81
C VAL A 131 2.85 -10.73 7.98
N THR A 132 3.56 -10.59 9.10
CA THR A 132 4.44 -9.42 9.32
C THR A 132 5.62 -9.36 8.33
N ASN A 133 6.12 -10.50 7.87
CA ASN A 133 7.17 -10.58 6.85
C ASN A 133 6.63 -10.17 5.49
N GLU A 134 5.41 -10.58 5.14
CA GLU A 134 4.76 -10.14 3.90
C GLU A 134 4.52 -8.63 3.91
N ILE A 135 4.08 -8.05 5.03
CA ILE A 135 3.93 -6.59 5.17
C ILE A 135 5.27 -5.88 4.93
N LYS A 136 6.34 -6.32 5.62
CA LYS A 136 7.69 -5.75 5.44
C LYS A 136 8.19 -5.89 4.01
N LYS A 137 7.99 -7.06 3.40
CA LYS A 137 8.35 -7.32 2.00
C LYS A 137 7.65 -6.33 1.08
N ARG A 138 6.35 -6.12 1.27
CA ARG A 138 5.54 -5.21 0.46
C ARG A 138 6.01 -3.75 0.53
N ILE A 139 6.36 -3.28 1.73
CA ILE A 139 6.92 -1.94 1.95
C ILE A 139 8.25 -1.79 1.17
N VAL A 140 9.14 -2.77 1.27
CA VAL A 140 10.44 -2.74 0.57
C VAL A 140 10.25 -2.77 -0.95
N GLU A 141 9.41 -3.67 -1.47
CA GLU A 141 9.15 -3.77 -2.91
C GLU A 141 8.58 -2.47 -3.49
N ALA A 142 7.63 -1.84 -2.80
CA ALA A 142 7.08 -0.56 -3.23
C ALA A 142 8.16 0.54 -3.28
N SER A 143 9.06 0.58 -2.29
CA SER A 143 10.16 1.57 -2.25
C SER A 143 11.25 1.35 -3.31
N CYS A 144 11.34 0.15 -3.90
CA CYS A 144 12.32 -0.16 -4.94
C CYS A 144 11.85 0.18 -6.36
N ARG A 145 10.60 0.63 -6.55
CA ARG A 145 10.06 0.99 -7.87
C ARG A 145 10.77 2.20 -8.51
N ARG A 146 11.19 3.15 -7.69
CA ARG A 146 11.84 4.40 -8.10
C ARG A 146 13.12 4.60 -7.29
N SER A 147 14.03 5.42 -7.80
CA SER A 147 15.18 5.87 -7.02
C SER A 147 14.69 6.93 -6.02
N LEU A 148 14.44 6.52 -4.78
CA LEU A 148 13.88 7.36 -3.72
C LEU A 148 14.93 7.68 -2.64
N ASP A 149 14.83 8.89 -2.09
CA ASP A 149 15.52 9.28 -0.87
C ASP A 149 14.68 8.95 0.36
N VAL A 150 13.35 9.18 0.28
CA VAL A 150 12.36 9.03 1.37
C VAL A 150 11.10 8.32 0.89
#